data_AF-A0A916GJW3-F1
#
_entry.id   AF-A0A916GJW3-F1
#
_cell.length_a   1.000
_cell.length_b   1.000
_cell.length_c   1.000
_cell.angle_alpha   90.00
_cell.angle_beta   90.00
_cell.angle_gamma   90.00
#
_symmetry.space_group_name_H-M   'P 1'
#
loop_
_entity.id
_entity.type
_entity.pdbx_description
1 polymer ?
#
loop_
_entity_poly.entity_id
_entity_poly.type
_entity_poly.pdbx_seq_one_letter_code
_entity_poly.pdbx_strand_id
1 'polypeptide(L)' 'VCIGCTLCIQACPVDAIAGAAKQMHTIIAAECTGCELCVAPCPVNCISMVPLQETAQTWKWQYPVNKVASEK' A
#
# COMPACT_ATOMS: atom_id res chain seq x y z
N VAL A 1 6.85 13.11 -7.20
CA VAL A 1 7.32 13.89 -6.02
C VAL A 1 6.10 14.30 -5.21
N CYS A 2 6.12 14.17 -3.88
CA CYS A 2 4.98 14.56 -3.02
C CYS A 2 4.98 16.09 -2.78
N ILE A 3 3.82 16.73 -2.87
CA ILE A 3 3.65 18.19 -2.69
C ILE A 3 2.98 18.59 -1.36
N GLY A 4 2.66 17.63 -0.49
CA GLY A 4 2.02 17.95 0.79
C GLY A 4 0.54 18.37 0.69
N CYS A 5 -0.23 17.81 -0.26
CA CYS A 5 -1.65 18.16 -0.51
C CYS A 5 -2.68 17.57 0.48
N THR A 6 -2.25 16.71 1.42
CA THR A 6 -3.07 16.04 2.47
C THR A 6 -4.27 15.19 2.02
N LEU A 7 -4.58 15.12 0.72
CA LEU A 7 -5.71 14.33 0.18
C LEU A 7 -5.59 12.83 0.46
N CYS A 8 -4.36 12.30 0.44
CA CYS A 8 -4.09 10.90 0.74
C CYS A 8 -4.42 10.50 2.19
N ILE A 9 -4.23 11.41 3.16
CA ILE A 9 -4.55 11.17 4.57
C ILE A 9 -6.07 10.99 4.74
N GLN A 10 -6.87 11.85 4.11
CA GLN A 10 -8.34 11.79 4.21
C GLN A 10 -8.94 10.53 3.56
N ALA A 11 -8.24 9.95 2.58
CA ALA A 11 -8.66 8.72 1.93
C ALA A 11 -8.23 7.44 2.68
N CYS A 12 -7.32 7.55 3.66
CA CYS A 12 -6.82 6.39 4.38
C CYS A 12 -7.78 6.00 5.51
N PRO A 13 -8.45 4.84 5.46
CA PRO A 13 -9.42 4.44 6.49
C PRO A 13 -8.79 4.05 7.83
N VAL A 14 -7.48 3.73 7.82
CA VAL A 14 -6.71 3.27 8.99
C VAL A 14 -5.67 4.30 9.44
N ASP A 15 -5.67 5.49 8.83
CA ASP A 15 -4.73 6.59 9.12
C ASP A 15 -3.24 6.22 9.07
N ALA A 16 -2.85 5.28 8.20
CA ALA A 16 -1.49 4.78 8.07
C ALA A 16 -0.51 5.75 7.36
N ILE A 17 -0.89 7.01 7.13
CA ILE A 17 -0.09 7.99 6.39
C ILE A 17 0.29 9.14 7.32
N ALA A 18 1.58 9.25 7.62
CA ALA A 18 2.12 10.31 8.44
C ALA A 18 2.67 11.47 7.60
N GLY A 19 2.36 12.70 8.00
CA GLY A 19 2.91 13.92 7.42
C GLY A 19 2.11 15.16 7.79
N ALA A 20 2.57 16.32 7.35
CA ALA A 20 1.92 17.61 7.60
C ALA A 20 1.71 18.38 6.29
N ALA A 21 0.88 19.42 6.33
CA ALA A 21 0.66 20.29 5.18
C ALA A 21 1.99 20.83 4.63
N LYS A 22 2.15 20.77 3.30
CA LYS A 22 3.38 21.17 2.58
C LYS A 22 4.64 20.35 2.94
N GLN A 23 4.49 19.21 3.64
CA GLN A 23 5.57 18.28 3.92
C GLN A 23 5.40 16.98 3.13
N MET A 24 6.48 16.22 3.01
CA MET A 24 6.44 14.90 2.37
C MET A 24 5.68 13.92 3.25
N HIS A 25 4.58 13.38 2.74
CA HIS A 25 3.85 12.30 3.41
C HIS A 25 4.56 10.96 3.22
N THR A 26 4.54 10.14 4.26
CA THR A 26 5.14 8.80 4.29
C THR A 26 4.10 7.79 4.75
N ILE A 27 4.06 6.63 4.10
CA ILE A 27 3.17 5.53 4.46
C ILE A 27 3.90 4.64 5.46
N ILE A 28 3.25 4.37 6.60
CA ILE A 28 3.74 3.46 7.62
C ILE A 28 3.32 2.04 7.21
N ALA A 29 4.28 1.25 6.71
CA ALA A 29 3.99 -0.09 6.18
C ALA A 29 3.37 -1.05 7.20
N ALA A 30 3.64 -0.85 8.50
CA ALA A 30 3.09 -1.66 9.58
C ALA A 30 1.58 -1.47 9.80
N GLU A 31 1.06 -0.29 9.48
CA GLU A 31 -0.35 0.06 9.65
C GLU A 31 -1.12 0.05 8.33
N CYS A 32 -0.39 0.08 7.20
CA CYS A 32 -0.97 0.04 5.87
C CYS A 32 -1.56 -1.35 5.56
N THR A 33 -2.86 -1.39 5.27
CA THR A 33 -3.56 -2.61 4.86
C THR A 33 -3.48 -2.91 3.37
N GLY A 34 -2.92 -1.99 2.57
CA GLY A 34 -2.81 -2.14 1.12
C GLY A 34 -4.14 -1.98 0.38
N CYS A 35 -5.06 -1.13 0.87
CA CYS A 35 -6.38 -0.90 0.27
C CYS A 35 -6.39 -0.06 -1.02
N GLU A 36 -5.26 0.52 -1.43
CA GLU A 36 -5.07 1.30 -2.66
C GLU A 36 -5.92 2.59 -2.82
N LEU A 37 -6.79 2.90 -1.84
CA LEU A 37 -7.66 4.08 -1.87
C LEU A 37 -6.91 5.42 -1.90
N CYS A 38 -5.67 5.46 -1.41
CA CYS A 38 -4.85 6.67 -1.38
C CYS A 38 -4.21 7.03 -2.73
N VAL A 39 -4.22 6.12 -3.72
CA VAL A 39 -3.59 6.32 -5.03
C VAL A 39 -4.43 7.25 -5.91
N ALA A 40 -5.72 6.96 -6.06
CA ALA A 40 -6.64 7.74 -6.89
C ALA A 40 -6.73 9.25 -6.56
N PRO A 41 -6.78 9.68 -5.28
CA PRO A 41 -6.86 11.10 -4.93
C PRO A 41 -5.51 11.82 -4.99
N CYS A 42 -4.40 11.15 -5.28
CA CYS A 42 -3.09 11.79 -5.34
C CYS A 42 -2.90 12.51 -6.69
N PRO A 43 -2.93 13.86 -6.74
CA PRO A 43 -2.88 14.60 -8.02
C PRO A 43 -1.54 14.46 -8.76
N VAL A 44 -0.49 14.11 -8.02
CA VAL A 44 0.87 13.92 -8.54
C VAL A 44 1.26 12.44 -8.63
N ASN A 45 0.31 11.55 -8.31
CA ASN A 45 0.45 10.09 -8.34
C ASN A 45 1.80 9.61 -7.75
N CYS A 46 2.11 10.04 -6.53
CA CYS A 46 3.41 9.79 -5.90
C CYS A 46 3.46 8.55 -5.02
N ILE A 47 2.42 7.70 -5.03
CA ILE A 47 2.30 6.50 -4.19
C ILE A 47 2.35 5.29 -5.09
N SER A 48 3.21 4.33 -4.76
CA SER A 48 3.37 3.08 -5.51
C SER A 48 3.16 1.88 -4.58
N MET A 49 2.41 0.89 -5.07
CA MET A 49 2.22 -0.38 -4.38
C MET A 49 3.37 -1.32 -4.69
N VAL A 50 3.92 -1.95 -3.66
CA VAL A 50 5.02 -2.91 -3.79
C VAL A 50 4.60 -4.19 -3.08
N PRO A 51 4.73 -5.37 -3.73
CA PRO A 51 4.43 -6.63 -3.08
C PRO A 51 5.43 -6.89 -1.94
N LEU A 52 4.92 -7.42 -0.82
CA LEU A 52 5.77 -7.85 0.28
C LEU A 52 6.68 -8.98 -0.20
N GLN A 53 7.97 -8.87 0.11
CA GLN A 53 8.95 -9.89 -0.25
C GLN A 53 8.79 -11.11 0.67
N GLU A 54 8.90 -12.30 0.08
CA GLU A 54 8.97 -13.54 0.84
C GLU A 54 10.35 -13.65 1.48
N THR A 55 10.40 -13.56 2.81
CA THR A 55 11.60 -13.72 3.63
C THR A 55 11.45 -14.95 4.49
N ALA A 56 12.53 -15.46 5.08
CA ALA A 56 12.46 -16.60 5.99
C ALA A 56 11.45 -16.40 7.14
N GLN A 57 11.18 -15.15 7.54
CA GLN A 57 10.20 -14.80 8.57
C GLN A 57 8.76 -14.68 8.06
N THR A 58 8.56 -14.34 6.78
CA THR A 58 7.23 -14.12 6.17
C THR A 58 6.77 -15.28 5.29
N TRP A 59 7.64 -16.26 5.05
CA TRP A 59 7.34 -17.47 4.30
C TRP A 59 6.22 -18.25 4.97
N LYS A 60 5.13 -18.46 4.23
CA LYS A 60 4.03 -19.33 4.63
C LYS A 60 4.12 -20.61 3.83
N TRP A 61 3.91 -21.75 4.50
CA TRP A 61 3.76 -23.03 3.81
C TRP A 61 2.56 -22.93 2.86
N GLN A 62 2.82 -22.96 1.56
CA GLN A 62 1.79 -22.95 0.54
C GLN A 62 1.02 -24.28 0.63
N TYR A 63 -0.27 -24.23 0.99
CA TYR A 63 -1.08 -25.45 1.02
C TYR A 63 -1.08 -26.05 -0.40
N PRO A 64 -0.75 -27.35 -0.55
CA PRO A 64 -0.75 -27.99 -1.86
C PRO A 64 -2.19 -28.16 -2.35
N VAL A 65 -2.77 -27.08 -2.91
CA VAL A 65 -3.93 -27.21 -3.79
C VAL A 65 -3.39 -27.85 -5.08
N ASN A 66 -3.77 -29.10 -5.34
CA ASN A 66 -3.58 -29.68 -6.66
C ASN A 66 -4.13 -28.67 -7.68
N LYS A 67 -3.26 -28.16 -8.56
CA LYS A 67 -3.58 -27.13 -9.55
C LYS A 67 -4.63 -27.65 -10.53
N VAL A 68 -5.91 -27.53 -10.18
CA VAL A 68 -7.02 -27.65 -11.13
C VAL A 68 -7.02 -26.37 -11.97
N ALA A 69 -6.60 -26.55 -13.21
CA ALA A 69 -6.40 -25.53 -14.23
C ALA A 69 -7.56 -24.53 -14.37
N SER A 70 -7.23 -23.26 -14.58
CA SER A 70 -7.94 -22.41 -15.54
C SER A 70 -7.04 -21.25 -15.99
N GLU A 71 -6.15 -21.56 -16.91
CA GLU A 71 -5.68 -20.58 -17.88
C GLU A 71 -6.83 -20.38 -18.88
N LYS A 72 -7.49 -19.22 -18.81
CA LYS A 72 -8.15 -18.56 -19.94
C LYS A 72 -8.11 -17.05 -19.71
#